data_AF-A0A7X6L301-F1
#
_entry.id   AF-A0A7X6L301-F1
#
_cell.length_a   1.000
_cell.length_b   1.000
_cell.length_c   1.000
_cell.angle_alpha   90.00
_cell.angle_beta   90.00
_cell.angle_gamma   90.00
#
_symmetry.space_group_name_H-M   'P 1'
#
loop_
_entity.id
_entity.type
_entity.pdbx_description
1 polymer ?
#
loop_
_entity_poly.entity_id
_entity_poly.type
_entity_poly.pdbx_seq_one_letter_code
_entity_poly.pdbx_strand_id
1 'polypeptide(L)' 'MSYVQSGVHGPKGRISVADIAAQPGGVEALQRRVHELRSRGVDFAANAIEKEMAELDLPCR' A
#
# COMPACT_ATOMS: atom_id res chain seq x y z
N MET A 1 26.15 -15.77 10.86
CA MET A 1 24.89 -15.05 11.16
C MET A 1 23.86 -15.50 10.14
N SER A 2 22.80 -16.15 10.61
CA SER A 2 21.72 -16.74 9.84
C SER A 2 20.76 -15.66 9.34
N TYR A 3 20.45 -15.69 8.04
CA TYR A 3 19.47 -14.82 7.41
C TYR A 3 18.06 -15.22 7.90
N VAL A 4 17.59 -14.54 8.96
CA VAL A 4 16.19 -14.63 9.38
C VAL A 4 15.36 -13.72 8.48
N GLN A 5 14.77 -14.39 7.51
CA GLN A 5 13.50 -14.07 6.87
C GLN A 5 12.41 -14.05 7.95
N SER A 6 11.92 -12.87 8.35
CA SER A 6 10.68 -12.71 9.12
C SER A 6 10.16 -11.28 8.98
N GLY A 7 8.83 -11.17 8.85
CA GLY A 7 8.05 -10.01 8.46
C GLY A 7 8.56 -8.65 8.91
N VAL A 8 8.52 -7.71 7.96
CA VAL A 8 8.73 -6.28 8.18
C VAL A 8 7.55 -5.71 8.97
N HIS A 9 7.38 -6.14 10.22
CA HIS A 9 6.70 -5.37 11.25
C HIS A 9 7.69 -4.30 11.72
N GLY A 10 7.81 -3.25 10.90
CA GLY A 10 8.49 -2.02 11.28
C GLY A 10 7.78 -1.33 12.45
N PRO A 11 8.48 -0.46 13.19
CA PRO A 11 8.05 0.08 14.47
C PRO A 11 6.71 0.83 14.33
N LYS A 12 5.66 0.28 14.95
CA LYS A 12 4.48 0.96 15.51
C LYS A 12 4.16 2.32 14.85
N GLY A 13 3.75 2.31 13.57
CA GLY A 13 3.33 3.54 12.88
C GLY A 13 3.37 3.55 11.36
N ARG A 14 3.96 2.56 10.69
CA ARG A 14 3.95 2.47 9.22
C ARG A 14 3.12 1.27 8.79
N ILE A 15 1.84 1.52 8.50
CA ILE A 15 0.94 0.53 7.92
C ILE A 15 1.31 0.43 6.43
N SER A 16 1.76 -0.74 5.99
CA SER A 16 2.12 -1.00 4.60
C SER A 16 0.88 -1.21 3.73
N VAL A 17 1.02 -1.09 2.40
CA VAL A 17 -0.08 -1.33 1.44
C VAL A 17 -0.68 -2.73 1.63
N ALA A 18 0.17 -3.75 1.86
CA ALA A 18 -0.27 -5.12 2.15
C ALA A 18 -1.12 -5.24 3.42
N ASP A 19 -0.72 -4.58 4.52
CA ASP A 19 -1.49 -4.54 5.77
C ASP A 19 -2.83 -3.80 5.61
N ILE A 20 -2.86 -2.76 4.79
CA ILE A 20 -4.11 -2.05 4.47
C ILE A 20 -5.00 -2.99 3.66
N ALA A 21 -4.49 -3.60 2.59
CA ALA A 21 -5.23 -4.48 1.71
C ALA A 21 -5.75 -5.77 2.40
N ALA A 22 -5.05 -6.26 3.42
CA ALA A 22 -5.47 -7.40 4.23
C ALA A 22 -6.72 -7.12 5.09
N GLN A 23 -7.09 -5.84 5.27
CA GLN A 23 -8.30 -5.45 6.00
C GLN A 23 -9.53 -5.44 5.07
N PRO A 24 -10.73 -5.77 5.58
CA PRO A 24 -11.96 -5.65 4.81
C PRO A 24 -12.17 -4.19 4.38
N GLY A 25 -12.33 -3.96 3.06
CA GLY A 25 -12.42 -2.61 2.48
C GLY A 25 -11.07 -1.87 2.34
N GLY A 26 -9.95 -2.55 2.60
CA GLY A 26 -8.61 -1.97 2.52
C GLY A 26 -8.21 -1.53 1.12
N VAL A 27 -8.54 -2.33 0.11
CA VAL A 27 -8.29 -1.99 -1.30
C VAL A 27 -9.05 -0.72 -1.70
N GLU A 28 -10.31 -0.59 -1.30
CA GLU A 28 -11.11 0.63 -1.55
C GLU A 28 -10.49 1.85 -0.84
N ALA A 29 -9.97 1.69 0.37
CA ALA A 29 -9.28 2.76 1.08
C ALA A 29 -8.00 3.20 0.37
N LEU A 30 -7.23 2.26 -0.20
CA LEU A 30 -6.04 2.55 -1.00
C LEU A 30 -6.41 3.28 -2.30
N GLN A 31 -7.43 2.81 -3.02
CA GLN A 31 -7.92 3.46 -4.23
C GLN A 31 -8.39 4.89 -3.97
N ARG A 32 -9.14 5.12 -2.87
CA ARG A 32 -9.53 6.48 -2.45
C ARG A 32 -8.30 7.35 -2.18
N ARG A 33 -7.29 6.82 -1.52
CA ARG A 33 -6.05 7.55 -1.24
C ARG A 33 -5.29 7.92 -2.50
N VAL A 34 -5.20 7.00 -3.47
CA VAL A 34 -4.61 7.25 -4.80
C VAL A 34 -5.36 8.39 -5.49
N HIS A 35 -6.69 8.36 -5.49
CA HIS A 35 -7.51 9.41 -6.07
C HIS A 35 -7.30 10.77 -5.39
N GLU A 36 -7.26 10.82 -4.06
CA GLU A 36 -6.95 12.03 -3.30
C GLU A 36 -5.55 12.58 -3.64
N LEU A 37 -4.55 11.71 -3.75
CA LEU A 37 -3.18 12.11 -4.08
C LEU A 37 -3.10 12.70 -5.49
N ARG A 38 -3.77 12.09 -6.48
CA ARG A 38 -3.85 12.64 -7.84
C ARG A 38 -4.58 13.98 -7.90
N SER A 39 -5.69 14.11 -7.17
CA SER A 39 -6.42 15.38 -7.04
C SER A 39 -5.54 16.49 -6.45
N ARG A 40 -4.61 16.13 -5.55
CA ARG A 40 -3.63 17.03 -4.95
C ARG A 40 -2.36 17.24 -5.80
N GLY A 41 -2.25 16.59 -6.96
CA GLY A 41 -1.06 16.64 -7.83
C GLY A 41 0.17 15.93 -7.25
N VAL A 42 -0.02 14.98 -6.33
CA VAL A 42 1.06 14.19 -5.72
C VAL A 42 1.13 12.82 -6.41
N ASP A 43 1.48 12.85 -7.69
CA ASP A 43 1.50 11.64 -8.53
C ASP A 43 2.55 10.63 -8.08
N PHE A 44 3.67 11.07 -7.52
CA PHE A 44 4.71 10.17 -7.02
C PHE A 44 4.17 9.20 -5.95
N ALA A 45 3.41 9.72 -4.98
CA ALA A 45 2.84 8.89 -3.91
C ALA A 45 1.69 8.01 -4.44
N ALA A 46 0.87 8.54 -5.36
CA ALA A 46 -0.19 7.77 -6.02
C ALA A 46 0.41 6.57 -6.79
N ASN A 47 1.41 6.82 -7.62
CA ASN A 47 2.09 5.81 -8.42
C ASN A 47 2.81 4.77 -7.55
N ALA A 48 3.39 5.17 -6.41
CA ALA A 48 4.02 4.23 -5.48
C ALA A 48 2.99 3.24 -4.90
N ILE A 49 1.82 3.73 -4.49
CA ILE A 49 0.74 2.89 -3.96
C ILE A 49 0.16 2.00 -5.06
N GLU A 50 -0.10 2.54 -6.26
CA GLU A 50 -0.58 1.75 -7.41
C GLU A 50 0.39 0.64 -7.79
N LYS A 51 1.70 0.93 -7.76
CA LYS A 51 2.73 -0.06 -8.04
C LYS A 51 2.76 -1.16 -6.97
N GLU A 52 2.76 -0.80 -5.69
CA GLU A 52 2.70 -1.80 -4.61
C GLU A 52 1.41 -2.64 -4.68
N MET A 53 0.26 -2.03 -5.01
CA MET A 53 -0.98 -2.79 -5.22
C MET A 53 -0.90 -3.75 -6.40
N ALA A 54 -0.27 -3.34 -7.50
CA ALA A 54 -0.04 -4.20 -8.66
C ALA A 54 0.95 -5.34 -8.35
N GLU A 55 1.99 -5.10 -7.56
CA GLU A 55 2.92 -6.13 -7.08
C GLU A 55 2.23 -7.16 -6.16
N LEU A 56 1.16 -6.76 -5.48
CA LEU A 56 0.33 -7.61 -4.62
C LEU A 56 -0.84 -8.28 -5.37
N ASP A 57 -0.93 -8.11 -6.69
CA ASP A 57 -2.04 -8.60 -7.54
C ASP A 57 -3.43 -8.15 -7.05
N LEU A 58 -3.50 -6.97 -6.42
CA LEU A 58 -4.75 -6.42 -5.90
C LEU A 58 -5.56 -5.77 -7.03
N PRO A 59 -6.90 -5.87 -7.00
CA PRO A 59 -7.73 -5.28 -8.03
C PRO A 59 -7.67 -3.75 -7.97
N CYS A 60 -6.97 -3.16 -8.94
CA CYS A 60 -6.97 -1.73 -9.24
C CYS A 60 -7.97 -1.47 -10.37
N ARG A 61 -9.26 -1.29 -10.06
CA ARG A 61 -10.27 -0.94 -11.09
C ARG A 61 -11.21 0.13 -10.59
#